data_AF-A0A0G0U7B0-F1
#
_entry.id   AF-A0A0G0U7B0-F1
#
_cell.length_a   1.000
_cell.length_b   1.000
_cell.length_c   1.000
_cell.angle_alpha   90.00
_cell.angle_beta   90.00
_cell.angle_gamma   90.00
#
_symmetry.space_group_name_H-M   'P 1'
#
loop_
_entity.id
_entity.type
_entity.pdbx_description
1 polymer ?
#
loop_
_entity_poly.entity_id
_entity_poly.type
_entity_poly.pdbx_seq_one_letter_code
_entity_poly.pdbx_strand_id
1 'polypeptide(L)'
;MIDPLHSYDPFDILNLIYELIRYLITGQGSSFLSDYFLGFYGRYGYFLILSSLFLSSVLVIFIAYVIFRVHGVYSKQRKSLKPVQSTEEEKEEAVKNEKWKIIAEHIESENPNDWRLAILEADIALGEMLDKSGYRGEGIGEQLKSADKSDFTTIDDAWEAHKIRNSIAHEGASFMITEREAKRVIGLYKKVFEEFDYI
;
A
#
# COMPACT_ATOMS: atom_id res chain seq x y z
N MET A 1 44.20 45.46 6.53
CA MET A 1 43.52 46.48 5.70
C MET A 1 42.20 45.84 5.32
N ILE A 2 41.12 46.26 5.98
CA ILE A 2 39.79 45.66 5.84
C ILE A 2 39.06 46.56 4.85
N ASP A 3 38.68 46.01 3.70
CA ASP A 3 37.92 46.75 2.69
C ASP A 3 36.59 47.24 3.29
N PRO A 4 36.20 48.51 3.04
CA PRO A 4 34.94 49.04 3.54
C PRO A 4 33.78 48.27 2.89
N LEU A 5 32.86 47.82 3.75
CA LEU A 5 31.60 47.20 3.37
C LEU A 5 30.95 48.02 2.26
N HIS A 6 30.75 47.42 1.09
CA HIS A 6 30.11 48.02 -0.08
C HIS A 6 28.74 48.57 0.34
N SER A 7 28.64 49.87 0.60
CA SER A 7 27.38 50.54 0.89
C SER A 7 26.57 50.54 -0.41
N TYR A 8 25.47 49.80 -0.44
CA TYR A 8 24.53 49.83 -1.56
C TYR A 8 23.98 51.26 -1.70
N ASP A 9 24.05 51.82 -2.89
CA ASP A 9 23.54 53.16 -3.16
C ASP A 9 22.00 53.06 -3.18
N PRO A 10 21.26 53.85 -2.39
CA PRO A 10 19.79 53.83 -2.40
C PRO A 10 19.18 54.10 -3.78
N PHE A 11 19.94 54.63 -4.74
CA PHE A 11 19.52 54.86 -6.11
C PHE A 11 19.76 53.69 -7.07
N ASP A 12 20.37 52.59 -6.64
CA ASP A 12 20.64 51.41 -7.48
C ASP A 12 19.37 50.82 -8.10
N ILE A 13 18.27 50.79 -7.34
CA ILE A 13 16.96 50.30 -7.81
C ILE A 13 16.38 51.25 -8.86
N LEU A 14 16.57 52.56 -8.71
CA LEU A 14 16.10 53.57 -9.67
C LEU A 14 16.88 53.50 -10.98
N ASN A 15 18.19 53.29 -10.92
CA ASN A 15 19.04 53.07 -12.09
C ASN A 15 18.67 51.77 -12.82
N LEU A 16 18.36 50.69 -12.08
CA LEU A 16 17.91 49.44 -12.67
C LEU A 16 16.58 49.61 -13.43
N ILE A 17 15.62 50.32 -12.84
CA ILE A 17 14.33 50.61 -13.47
C ILE A 17 14.51 51.50 -14.71
N TYR A 18 15.38 52.50 -14.61
CA TYR A 18 15.69 53.39 -15.74
C TYR A 18 16.28 52.62 -16.92
N GLU A 19 17.29 51.78 -16.68
CA GLU A 19 17.89 50.96 -17.74
C GLU A 19 16.90 49.94 -18.32
N LEU A 20 16.06 49.30 -17.48
CA LEU A 20 15.01 48.41 -17.97
C LEU A 20 14.06 49.13 -18.94
N ILE A 21 13.59 50.33 -18.57
CA ILE A 21 12.70 51.14 -19.42
C ILE A 21 13.42 51.56 -20.71
N ARG A 22 14.69 51.97 -20.61
CA ARG A 22 15.52 52.36 -21.76
C ARG A 22 15.66 51.22 -22.78
N TYR A 23 15.99 50.01 -22.31
CA TYR A 23 16.16 48.83 -23.15
C TYR A 23 14.86 48.31 -23.77
N LEU A 24 13.73 48.46 -23.06
CA LEU A 24 12.40 48.15 -23.59
C LEU A 24 12.02 49.09 -24.74
N ILE A 25 12.26 50.39 -24.59
CA ILE A 25 11.95 51.40 -25.63
C ILE A 25 12.83 51.19 -26.87
N THR A 26 14.08 50.76 -26.73
CA THR A 26 14.99 50.48 -27.86
C THR A 26 14.82 49.10 -28.48
N GLY A 27 13.86 48.28 -28.01
CA GLY A 27 13.59 46.94 -28.53
C GLY A 27 14.64 45.88 -28.16
N GLN A 28 15.50 46.17 -27.18
CA GLN A 28 16.59 45.30 -26.71
C GLN A 28 16.29 44.70 -25.32
N GLY A 29 15.02 44.58 -24.95
CA GLY A 29 14.62 44.11 -23.62
C GLY A 29 15.09 42.68 -23.29
N SER A 30 15.26 41.80 -24.28
CA SER A 30 15.76 40.44 -24.08
C SER A 30 17.22 40.40 -23.65
N SER A 31 18.08 41.28 -24.20
CA SER A 31 19.49 41.37 -23.81
C SER A 31 19.67 41.96 -22.41
N PHE A 32 18.81 42.91 -22.02
CA PHE A 32 18.80 43.42 -20.64
C PHE A 32 18.51 42.31 -19.62
N LEU A 33 17.48 41.50 -19.86
CA LEU A 33 17.13 40.40 -18.98
C LEU A 33 18.24 39.34 -18.93
N SER A 34 18.78 38.93 -20.09
CA SER A 34 19.86 37.94 -20.11
C SER A 34 21.10 38.42 -19.37
N ASP A 35 21.51 39.67 -19.58
CA ASP A 35 22.72 40.22 -18.96
C ASP A 35 22.53 40.41 -17.45
N TYR A 36 21.33 40.82 -17.03
CA TYR A 36 20.97 40.91 -15.61
C TYR A 36 20.94 39.52 -14.95
N PHE A 37 20.31 38.52 -15.58
CA PHE A 37 20.28 37.15 -15.05
C PHE A 37 21.66 36.50 -15.04
N LEU A 38 22.48 36.72 -16.07
CA LEU A 38 23.86 36.22 -16.13
C LEU A 38 24.74 36.89 -15.07
N GLY A 39 24.62 38.20 -14.88
CA GLY A 39 25.34 38.92 -13.82
C GLY A 39 24.90 38.50 -12.42
N PHE A 40 23.59 38.34 -12.22
CA PHE A 40 23.01 37.85 -10.98
C PHE A 40 23.46 36.41 -10.67
N TYR A 41 23.42 35.52 -11.67
CA TYR A 41 23.89 34.15 -11.54
C TYR A 41 25.41 34.06 -11.39
N GLY A 42 26.18 34.94 -12.04
CA GLY A 42 27.63 35.03 -11.85
C GLY A 42 28.00 35.45 -10.43
N ARG A 43 27.24 36.40 -9.85
CA ARG A 43 27.51 36.93 -8.50
C ARG A 43 26.93 36.09 -7.36
N TYR A 44 25.77 35.49 -7.56
CA TYR A 44 25.03 34.75 -6.52
C TYR A 44 24.74 33.30 -6.85
N GLY A 45 25.02 32.83 -8.07
CA GLY A 45 24.69 31.47 -8.52
C GLY A 45 25.36 30.40 -7.67
N TYR A 46 26.61 30.60 -7.26
CA TYR A 46 27.28 29.67 -6.35
C TYR A 46 26.55 29.55 -5.00
N PHE A 47 26.12 30.68 -4.42
CA PHE A 47 25.33 30.67 -3.19
C PHE A 47 23.96 30.01 -3.37
N LEU A 48 23.30 30.20 -4.51
CA LEU A 48 22.01 29.56 -4.83
C LEU A 48 22.14 28.04 -5.03
N ILE A 49 23.23 27.59 -5.66
CA ILE A 49 23.51 26.15 -5.81
C ILE A 49 23.78 25.54 -4.44
N LEU A 50 24.62 26.16 -3.62
CA LEU A 50 24.91 25.65 -2.27
C LEU A 50 23.67 25.62 -1.38
N SER A 51 22.83 26.67 -1.43
CA SER A 51 21.60 26.71 -0.62
C SER A 51 20.57 25.67 -1.08
N SER A 52 20.44 25.44 -2.39
CA SER A 52 19.55 24.41 -2.92
C SER A 52 20.01 22.99 -2.59
N LEU A 53 21.32 22.72 -2.65
CA LEU A 53 21.89 21.44 -2.22
C LEU A 53 21.72 21.23 -0.70
N PHE A 54 21.94 22.27 0.09
CA PHE A 54 21.70 22.23 1.53
C PHE A 54 20.24 21.90 1.84
N LEU A 55 19.30 22.63 1.22
CA LEU A 55 17.87 22.41 1.41
C LEU A 55 17.46 20.99 0.99
N SER A 56 17.96 20.52 -0.15
CA SER A 56 17.73 19.14 -0.63
C SER A 56 18.23 18.10 0.38
N SER A 57 19.44 18.29 0.93
CA SER A 57 20.00 17.38 1.93
C SER A 57 19.17 17.33 3.22
N VAL A 58 18.66 18.48 3.68
CA VAL A 58 17.81 18.58 4.87
C VAL A 58 16.49 17.84 4.64
N LEU A 59 15.88 17.99 3.46
CA LEU A 59 14.65 17.28 3.10
C LEU A 59 14.85 15.77 3.04
N VAL A 60 15.96 15.29 2.45
CA VAL A 60 16.28 13.86 2.40
C VAL A 60 16.45 13.29 3.81
N ILE A 61 17.18 13.99 4.68
CA ILE A 61 17.36 13.58 6.09
C ILE A 61 16.02 13.58 6.82
N PHE A 62 15.17 14.57 6.59
CA PHE A 62 13.83 14.65 7.19
C PHE A 62 12.93 13.50 6.74
N ILE A 63 12.90 13.20 5.44
CA ILE A 63 12.14 12.06 4.89
C ILE A 63 12.66 10.75 5.48
N ALA A 64 13.98 10.54 5.50
CA ALA A 64 14.58 9.36 6.13
C ALA A 64 14.20 9.27 7.61
N TYR A 65 14.26 10.38 8.36
CA TYR A 65 13.83 10.43 9.75
C TYR A 65 12.36 10.05 9.92
N VAL A 66 11.46 10.56 9.08
CA VAL A 66 10.04 10.19 9.09
C VAL A 66 9.88 8.70 8.81
N ILE A 67 10.54 8.17 7.77
CA ILE A 67 10.50 6.74 7.42
C ILE A 67 11.00 5.89 8.59
N PHE A 68 12.15 6.21 9.18
CA PHE A 68 12.72 5.49 10.33
C PHE A 68 11.83 5.61 11.58
N ARG A 69 11.24 6.78 11.83
CA ARG A 69 10.34 7.00 12.96
C ARG A 69 9.06 6.19 12.79
N VAL A 70 8.50 6.19 11.60
CA VAL A 70 7.28 5.47 11.24
C VAL A 70 7.53 3.96 11.28
N HIS A 71 8.61 3.46 10.67
CA HIS A 71 9.00 2.05 10.78
C HIS A 71 9.39 1.65 12.21
N GLY A 72 10.03 2.54 12.97
CA GLY A 72 10.35 2.34 14.37
C GLY A 72 9.12 2.27 15.28
N VAL A 73 8.05 2.96 14.89
CA VAL A 73 6.73 2.86 15.52
C VAL A 73 6.03 1.58 15.08
N TYR A 74 5.98 1.25 13.79
CA TYR A 74 5.36 -0.01 13.29
C TYR A 74 6.05 -1.28 13.79
N SER A 75 7.38 -1.28 13.92
CA SER A 75 8.15 -2.44 14.43
C SER A 75 8.00 -2.63 15.94
N LYS A 76 7.78 -1.55 16.70
CA LYS A 76 7.38 -1.65 18.12
C LYS A 76 5.91 -2.00 18.26
N GLN A 77 5.06 -1.57 17.33
CA GLN A 77 3.63 -1.86 17.33
C GLN A 77 3.31 -3.33 17.05
N ARG A 78 4.06 -4.02 16.16
CA ARG A 78 3.96 -5.48 15.98
C ARG A 78 4.41 -6.32 17.20
N LYS A 79 5.09 -5.71 18.18
CA LYS A 79 5.53 -6.42 19.42
C LYS A 79 4.87 -5.89 20.70
N SER A 80 4.20 -4.73 20.66
CA SER A 80 3.62 -4.12 21.86
C SER A 80 2.26 -3.44 21.66
N LEU A 81 1.57 -3.61 20.52
CA LEU A 81 0.14 -3.25 20.43
C LEU A 81 -0.75 -4.40 20.90
N LYS A 82 -0.98 -4.45 22.20
CA LYS A 82 -2.37 -4.45 22.68
C LYS A 82 -2.64 -3.03 23.17
N PRO A 83 -3.46 -2.23 22.48
CA PRO A 83 -4.36 -1.35 23.24
C PRO A 83 -5.70 -1.07 22.53
N VAL A 84 -6.79 -1.33 23.26
CA VAL A 84 -8.06 -0.55 23.23
C VAL A 84 -8.98 -0.70 21.99
N GLN A 85 -8.73 -1.62 21.06
CA GLN A 85 -9.74 -2.15 20.10
C GLN A 85 -10.32 -3.52 20.52
N SER A 86 -9.98 -3.97 21.73
CA SER A 86 -10.09 -5.37 22.16
C SER A 86 -11.49 -5.94 22.33
N THR A 87 -12.58 -5.18 22.19
CA THR A 87 -13.93 -5.77 22.40
C THR A 87 -14.61 -6.19 21.11
N GLU A 88 -14.26 -5.59 19.97
CA GLU A 88 -14.84 -5.92 18.66
C GLU A 88 -13.91 -6.86 17.89
N GLU A 89 -12.60 -6.60 17.87
CA GLU A 89 -11.62 -7.48 17.22
C GLU A 89 -11.49 -8.83 17.93
N GLU A 90 -11.56 -8.89 19.28
CA GLU A 90 -11.50 -10.17 20.02
C GLU A 90 -12.78 -11.01 19.80
N LYS A 91 -13.93 -10.35 19.62
CA LYS A 91 -15.16 -11.04 19.19
C LYS A 91 -15.05 -11.50 17.74
N GLU A 92 -14.46 -10.70 16.87
CA GLU A 92 -14.33 -11.03 15.45
C GLU A 92 -13.31 -12.15 15.22
N GLU A 93 -12.18 -12.16 15.93
CA GLU A 93 -11.21 -13.27 15.96
C GLU A 93 -11.82 -14.51 16.60
N ALA A 94 -12.55 -14.39 17.71
CA ALA A 94 -13.26 -15.53 18.31
C ALA A 94 -14.29 -16.12 17.33
N VAL A 95 -15.06 -15.29 16.63
CA VAL A 95 -16.05 -15.74 15.63
C VAL A 95 -15.39 -16.37 14.40
N LYS A 96 -14.27 -15.82 13.89
CA LYS A 96 -13.51 -16.42 12.77
C LYS A 96 -12.95 -17.79 13.16
N ASN A 97 -12.39 -17.89 14.37
CA ASN A 97 -11.84 -19.14 14.89
C ASN A 97 -12.97 -20.17 15.18
N GLU A 98 -14.15 -19.72 15.62
CA GLU A 98 -15.34 -20.56 15.76
C GLU A 98 -15.83 -21.08 14.39
N LYS A 99 -15.90 -20.24 13.35
CA LYS A 99 -16.28 -20.67 12.00
C LYS A 99 -15.32 -21.74 11.46
N TRP A 100 -14.01 -21.51 11.60
CA TRP A 100 -13.01 -22.50 11.18
C TRP A 100 -13.10 -23.80 11.99
N LYS A 101 -13.37 -23.71 13.29
CA LYS A 101 -13.57 -24.88 14.14
C LYS A 101 -14.76 -25.73 13.69
N ILE A 102 -15.88 -25.11 13.32
CA ILE A 102 -17.05 -25.82 12.78
C ILE A 102 -16.69 -26.55 11.47
N ILE A 103 -15.99 -25.87 10.56
CA ILE A 103 -15.49 -26.48 9.31
C ILE A 103 -14.58 -27.68 9.60
N ALA A 104 -13.69 -27.55 10.60
CA ALA A 104 -12.80 -28.61 11.03
C ALA A 104 -13.53 -29.77 11.73
N GLU A 105 -14.64 -29.52 12.42
CA GLU A 105 -15.49 -30.57 12.99
C GLU A 105 -16.26 -31.32 11.88
N HIS A 106 -16.80 -30.61 10.90
CA HIS A 106 -17.49 -31.21 9.76
C HIS A 106 -16.59 -32.09 8.89
N ILE A 107 -15.30 -31.73 8.73
CA ILE A 107 -14.37 -32.52 7.92
C ILE A 107 -13.89 -33.81 8.61
N GLU A 108 -13.98 -33.89 9.93
CA GLU A 108 -13.66 -35.11 10.70
C GLU A 108 -14.86 -36.07 10.83
N SER A 109 -16.03 -35.69 10.31
CA SER A 109 -17.19 -36.58 10.23
C SER A 109 -16.96 -37.74 9.24
N GLU A 110 -17.68 -38.85 9.41
CA GLU A 110 -17.71 -39.95 8.44
C GLU A 110 -18.77 -39.76 7.34
N ASN A 111 -19.54 -38.66 7.40
CA ASN A 111 -20.66 -38.39 6.50
C ASN A 111 -20.25 -37.51 5.31
N PRO A 112 -20.44 -37.98 4.05
CA PRO A 112 -20.15 -37.18 2.85
C PRO A 112 -20.92 -35.86 2.73
N ASN A 113 -22.08 -35.75 3.37
CA ASN A 113 -22.83 -34.48 3.39
C ASN A 113 -22.12 -33.41 4.22
N ASP A 114 -21.50 -33.81 5.33
CA ASP A 114 -20.78 -32.90 6.21
C ASP A 114 -19.49 -32.41 5.53
N TRP A 115 -18.83 -33.27 4.74
CA TRP A 115 -17.69 -32.86 3.91
C TRP A 115 -18.05 -31.80 2.86
N ARG A 116 -19.19 -31.97 2.19
CA ARG A 116 -19.68 -30.96 1.23
C ARG A 116 -20.03 -29.67 1.94
N LEU A 117 -20.67 -29.76 3.11
CA LEU A 117 -21.00 -28.61 3.93
C LEU A 117 -19.74 -27.84 4.35
N ALA A 118 -18.70 -28.55 4.83
CA ALA A 118 -17.41 -27.95 5.20
C ALA A 118 -16.78 -27.17 4.04
N ILE A 119 -16.82 -27.71 2.82
CA ILE A 119 -16.27 -27.04 1.62
C ILE A 119 -17.10 -25.80 1.24
N LEU A 120 -18.43 -25.86 1.37
CA LEU A 120 -19.30 -24.72 1.10
C LEU A 120 -19.08 -23.59 2.12
N GLU A 121 -18.99 -23.95 3.40
CA GLU A 121 -18.72 -23.00 4.49
C GLU A 121 -17.33 -22.37 4.36
N ALA A 122 -16.31 -23.16 4.01
CA ALA A 122 -14.97 -22.65 3.75
C ALA A 122 -14.94 -21.66 2.58
N ASP A 123 -15.67 -21.92 1.51
CA ASP A 123 -15.73 -20.99 0.37
C ASP A 123 -16.49 -19.69 0.70
N ILE A 124 -17.53 -19.76 1.54
CA ILE A 124 -18.18 -18.55 2.07
C ILE A 124 -17.18 -17.72 2.89
N ALA A 125 -16.40 -18.37 3.77
CA ALA A 125 -15.36 -17.71 4.55
C ALA A 125 -14.26 -17.09 3.65
N LEU A 126 -13.91 -17.75 2.54
CA LEU A 126 -12.99 -17.21 1.53
C LEU A 126 -13.55 -15.92 0.91
N GLY A 127 -14.83 -15.88 0.53
CA GLY A 127 -15.46 -14.65 0.03
C GLY A 127 -15.41 -13.51 1.04
N GLU A 128 -15.79 -13.78 2.29
CA GLU A 128 -15.72 -12.78 3.37
C GLU A 128 -14.28 -12.26 3.61
N MET A 129 -13.29 -13.15 3.54
CA MET A 129 -11.88 -12.80 3.66
C MET A 129 -11.43 -11.90 2.50
N LEU A 130 -11.73 -12.30 1.25
CA LEU A 130 -11.36 -11.53 0.06
C LEU A 130 -11.99 -10.13 0.04
N ASP A 131 -13.25 -10.01 0.47
CA ASP A 131 -13.93 -8.73 0.63
C ASP A 131 -13.21 -7.83 1.65
N LYS A 132 -12.85 -8.37 2.82
CA LYS A 132 -12.12 -7.63 3.86
C LYS A 132 -10.71 -7.25 3.44
N SER A 133 -10.05 -8.07 2.63
CA SER A 133 -8.74 -7.81 2.05
C SER A 133 -8.77 -6.81 0.88
N GLY A 134 -9.97 -6.39 0.45
CA GLY A 134 -10.15 -5.34 -0.56
C GLY A 134 -10.16 -5.82 -2.01
N TYR A 135 -10.23 -7.13 -2.26
CA TYR A 135 -10.37 -7.69 -3.61
C TYR A 135 -11.78 -7.46 -4.14
N ARG A 136 -11.88 -6.90 -5.35
CA ARG A 136 -13.17 -6.51 -5.94
C ARG A 136 -13.62 -7.50 -7.01
N GLY A 137 -14.92 -7.76 -7.04
CA GLY A 137 -15.59 -8.60 -8.04
C GLY A 137 -17.05 -8.87 -7.64
N GLU A 138 -17.89 -9.29 -8.58
CA GLU A 138 -19.28 -9.69 -8.28
C GLU A 138 -19.37 -11.04 -7.55
N GLY A 139 -18.26 -11.79 -7.51
CA GLY A 139 -18.11 -13.01 -6.73
C GLY A 139 -16.66 -13.46 -6.66
N ILE A 140 -16.39 -14.54 -5.92
CA ILE A 140 -15.04 -15.05 -5.63
C ILE A 140 -14.21 -15.24 -6.90
N GLY A 141 -14.79 -15.79 -7.97
CA GLY A 141 -14.07 -15.95 -9.24
C GLY A 141 -13.58 -14.63 -9.86
N GLU A 142 -14.32 -13.54 -9.72
CA GLU A 142 -13.88 -12.22 -10.20
C GLU A 142 -12.89 -11.56 -9.21
N GLN A 143 -13.07 -11.78 -7.91
CA GLN A 143 -12.12 -11.33 -6.88
C GLN A 143 -10.75 -11.99 -7.03
N LEU A 144 -10.71 -13.30 -7.30
CA LEU A 144 -9.48 -14.03 -7.57
C LEU A 144 -8.83 -13.64 -8.90
N LYS A 145 -9.59 -13.11 -9.88
CA LYS A 145 -9.00 -12.56 -11.12
C LYS A 145 -8.36 -11.19 -10.91
N SER A 146 -8.88 -10.39 -9.97
CA SER A 146 -8.36 -9.05 -9.70
C SER A 146 -7.14 -9.05 -8.76
N ALA A 147 -6.86 -10.17 -8.10
CA ALA A 147 -5.69 -10.34 -7.24
C ALA A 147 -4.38 -10.47 -8.05
N ASP A 148 -3.35 -9.75 -7.61
CA ASP A 148 -1.98 -9.91 -8.14
C ASP A 148 -1.26 -11.04 -7.41
N LYS A 149 -0.52 -11.88 -8.15
CA LYS A 149 0.27 -12.99 -7.60
C LYS A 149 1.42 -12.51 -6.71
N SER A 150 1.83 -11.25 -6.80
CA SER A 150 2.85 -10.69 -5.89
C SER A 150 2.37 -10.60 -4.44
N ASP A 151 1.06 -10.40 -4.25
CA ASP A 151 0.45 -10.06 -2.96
C ASP A 151 -0.44 -11.19 -2.43
N PHE A 152 -0.68 -12.23 -3.23
CA PHE A 152 -1.47 -13.42 -2.88
C PHE A 152 -0.75 -14.68 -3.39
N THR A 153 0.09 -15.26 -2.54
CA THR A 153 0.96 -16.38 -2.89
C THR A 153 0.22 -17.70 -3.03
N THR A 154 -0.86 -17.93 -2.27
CA THR A 154 -1.69 -19.14 -2.36
C THR A 154 -2.93 -18.96 -3.24
N ILE A 155 -2.91 -18.01 -4.19
CA ILE A 155 -4.03 -17.74 -5.10
C ILE A 155 -4.43 -18.96 -5.94
N ASP A 156 -3.47 -19.79 -6.34
CA ASP A 156 -3.73 -21.00 -7.12
C ASP A 156 -4.44 -22.08 -6.26
N ASP A 157 -4.12 -22.15 -4.95
CA ASP A 157 -4.82 -23.01 -3.98
C ASP A 157 -6.27 -22.55 -3.80
N ALA A 158 -6.51 -21.23 -3.72
CA ALA A 158 -7.86 -20.65 -3.65
C ALA A 158 -8.68 -20.94 -4.91
N TRP A 159 -8.10 -20.78 -6.10
CA TRP A 159 -8.73 -21.13 -7.37
C TRP A 159 -9.10 -22.60 -7.46
N GLU A 160 -8.22 -23.48 -7.01
CA GLU A 160 -8.49 -24.92 -7.01
C GLU A 160 -9.63 -25.28 -6.07
N ALA A 161 -9.60 -24.79 -4.84
CA ALA A 161 -10.63 -25.06 -3.84
C ALA A 161 -12.01 -24.52 -4.30
N HIS A 162 -12.05 -23.31 -4.84
CA HIS A 162 -13.26 -22.69 -5.37
C HIS A 162 -13.88 -23.47 -6.52
N LYS A 163 -13.06 -24.06 -7.42
CA LYS A 163 -13.56 -24.92 -8.50
C LYS A 163 -14.28 -26.16 -7.97
N ILE A 164 -13.72 -26.82 -6.94
CA ILE A 164 -14.36 -27.98 -6.32
C ILE A 164 -15.69 -27.59 -5.67
N ARG A 165 -15.75 -26.44 -4.99
CA ARG A 165 -17.01 -25.90 -4.47
C ARG A 165 -18.03 -25.70 -5.59
N ASN A 166 -17.63 -25.11 -6.72
CA ASN A 166 -18.52 -24.90 -7.85
C ASN A 166 -19.05 -26.21 -8.43
N SER A 167 -18.22 -27.26 -8.53
CA SER A 167 -18.70 -28.60 -8.91
C SER A 167 -19.75 -29.14 -7.93
N ILE A 168 -19.54 -28.99 -6.62
CA ILE A 168 -20.53 -29.37 -5.60
C ILE A 168 -21.86 -28.62 -5.80
N ALA A 169 -21.82 -27.31 -6.10
CA ALA A 169 -23.02 -26.52 -6.32
C ALA A 169 -23.78 -26.91 -7.60
N HIS A 170 -23.07 -27.26 -8.67
CA HIS A 170 -23.67 -27.65 -9.94
C HIS A 170 -24.22 -29.09 -9.93
N GLU A 171 -23.49 -30.02 -9.32
CA GLU A 171 -23.85 -31.45 -9.30
C GLU A 171 -24.66 -31.85 -8.05
N GLY A 172 -24.64 -31.03 -6.99
CA GLY A 172 -25.40 -31.22 -5.77
C GLY A 172 -25.12 -32.57 -5.11
N ALA A 173 -26.19 -33.30 -4.77
CA ALA A 173 -26.11 -34.62 -4.15
C ALA A 173 -25.42 -35.69 -5.01
N SER A 174 -25.30 -35.46 -6.33
CA SER A 174 -24.64 -36.40 -7.25
C SER A 174 -23.11 -36.26 -7.26
N PHE A 175 -22.56 -35.16 -6.72
CA PHE A 175 -21.12 -34.98 -6.60
C PHE A 175 -20.53 -35.99 -5.61
N MET A 176 -19.69 -36.90 -6.10
CA MET A 176 -19.02 -37.91 -5.28
C MET A 176 -17.68 -37.36 -4.79
N ILE A 177 -17.59 -37.09 -3.49
CA ILE A 177 -16.33 -36.68 -2.84
C ILE A 177 -15.90 -37.70 -1.80
N THR A 178 -14.61 -38.02 -1.80
CA THR A 178 -14.01 -38.90 -0.80
C THR A 178 -13.51 -38.07 0.38
N GLU A 179 -13.45 -38.67 1.57
CA GLU A 179 -12.90 -38.02 2.77
C GLU A 179 -11.50 -37.44 2.51
N ARG A 180 -10.65 -38.23 1.85
CA ARG A 180 -9.28 -37.81 1.50
C ARG A 180 -9.27 -36.56 0.62
N GLU A 181 -10.15 -36.51 -0.38
CA GLU A 181 -10.24 -35.37 -1.28
C GLU A 181 -10.83 -34.15 -0.56
N ALA A 182 -11.83 -34.35 0.29
CA ALA A 182 -12.39 -33.29 1.09
C ALA A 182 -11.33 -32.69 2.05
N LYS A 183 -10.58 -33.52 2.77
CA LYS A 183 -9.48 -33.09 3.64
C LYS A 183 -8.39 -32.34 2.88
N ARG A 184 -8.08 -32.77 1.65
CA ARG A 184 -7.13 -32.09 0.77
C ARG A 184 -7.63 -30.69 0.40
N VAL A 185 -8.89 -30.56 -0.02
CA VAL A 185 -9.51 -29.29 -0.40
C VAL A 185 -9.61 -28.33 0.78
N ILE A 186 -10.02 -28.80 1.96
CA ILE A 186 -9.98 -27.99 3.19
C ILE A 186 -8.55 -27.56 3.53
N GLY A 187 -7.55 -28.41 3.26
CA GLY A 187 -6.14 -28.05 3.39
C GLY A 187 -5.71 -26.90 2.47
N LEU A 188 -6.32 -26.75 1.28
CA LEU A 188 -6.07 -25.61 0.40
C LEU A 188 -6.65 -24.32 0.99
N TYR A 189 -7.91 -24.36 1.46
CA TYR A 189 -8.50 -23.23 2.19
C TYR A 189 -7.68 -22.83 3.41
N LYS A 190 -7.20 -23.82 4.17
CA LYS A 190 -6.39 -23.58 5.36
C LYS A 190 -5.14 -22.75 5.05
N LYS A 191 -4.39 -23.12 4.01
CA LYS A 191 -3.19 -22.36 3.59
C LYS A 191 -3.52 -20.93 3.21
N VAL A 192 -4.62 -20.73 2.50
CA VAL A 192 -5.11 -19.40 2.12
C VAL A 192 -5.46 -18.59 3.36
N PHE A 193 -6.18 -19.18 4.31
CA PHE A 193 -6.54 -18.48 5.54
C PHE A 193 -5.34 -18.17 6.44
N GLU A 194 -4.35 -19.06 6.49
CA GLU A 194 -3.08 -18.83 7.20
C GLU A 194 -2.26 -17.70 6.56
N GLU A 195 -2.28 -17.56 5.22
CA GLU A 195 -1.59 -16.45 4.54
C GLU A 195 -2.17 -15.07 4.91
N PHE A 196 -3.50 -15.00 5.11
CA PHE A 196 -4.22 -13.75 5.38
C PHE A 196 -4.48 -13.48 6.86
N ASP A 197 -3.84 -14.23 7.77
CA ASP A 197 -4.08 -14.18 9.22
C ASP A 197 -5.60 -14.27 9.56
N TYR A 198 -6.35 -15.07 8.78
CA TYR A 198 -7.79 -15.27 8.98
C TYR A 198 -8.07 -16.35 10.05
N ILE A 199 -7.12 -17.26 10.28
CA ILE A 199 -7.12 -18.33 11.30
C ILE A 199 -5.79 -18.43 12.04
#